data_AF-A0A6H9THQ1-F1
#
_entry.id   AF-A0A6H9THQ1-F1
#
_cell.length_a   1.000
_cell.length_b   1.000
_cell.length_c   1.000
_cell.angle_alpha   90.00
_cell.angle_beta   90.00
_cell.angle_gamma   90.00
#
_symmetry.space_group_name_H-M   'P 1'
#
loop_
_entity.id
_entity.type
_entity.pdbx_description
1 polymer ?
#
loop_
_entity_poly.entity_id
_entity_poly.type
_entity_poly.pdbx_seq_one_letter_code
_entity_poly.pdbx_strand_id
1 'polypeptide(L)'
;MPKPSEEHWVPLEVAAKVMKKSAHKIRQQMWNGSIQRHVHFRKPRDGDFEINIPAYLNWCGEEKRRRGLPLIERLNLAELDQERYADLIKSLQPSAEQEATAPAPASPPLAPTESKELPRMIPLEVWAEITFGEYAPSLATLRRWVKQGHISPRPQKVGLKYFARREAEFIDTTEIRVRRMVGRYRG
;
A
#
# COMPACT_ATOMS: atom_id res chain seq x y z
N MET A 1 -44.88 -10.84 0.28
CA MET A 1 -43.46 -11.19 0.06
C MET A 1 -42.61 -10.39 1.05
N PRO A 2 -42.23 -10.95 2.21
CA PRO A 2 -41.35 -10.24 3.14
C PRO A 2 -39.93 -10.15 2.56
N LYS A 3 -39.28 -8.99 2.71
CA LYS A 3 -37.97 -8.69 2.10
C LYS A 3 -36.88 -9.56 2.76
N PRO A 4 -36.09 -10.36 2.00
CA PRO A 4 -35.14 -11.31 2.58
C PRO A 4 -33.78 -10.72 3.01
N SER A 5 -33.67 -9.42 3.33
CA SER A 5 -32.34 -8.77 3.43
C SER A 5 -32.08 -7.86 4.65
N GLU A 6 -32.97 -7.84 5.64
CA GLU A 6 -32.75 -7.09 6.90
C GLU A 6 -32.34 -7.97 8.09
N GLU A 7 -32.41 -9.31 7.96
CA GLU A 7 -32.57 -10.23 9.09
C GLU A 7 -31.28 -10.61 9.85
N HIS A 8 -30.08 -10.19 9.40
CA HIS A 8 -28.81 -10.66 10.00
C HIS A 8 -27.81 -9.55 10.37
N TRP A 9 -28.25 -8.29 10.39
CA TRP A 9 -27.44 -7.17 10.88
C TRP A 9 -27.55 -7.08 12.39
N VAL A 10 -26.48 -7.44 13.08
CA VAL A 10 -26.44 -7.52 14.55
C VAL A 10 -25.43 -6.50 15.09
N PRO A 11 -25.72 -5.79 16.20
CA PRO A 11 -24.75 -4.88 16.81
C PRO A 11 -23.41 -5.58 17.07
N LEU A 12 -22.32 -4.86 16.82
CA LEU A 12 -20.94 -5.37 16.87
C LEU A 12 -20.66 -6.17 18.15
N GLU A 13 -21.07 -5.67 19.31
CA GLU A 13 -20.81 -6.30 20.61
C GLU A 13 -21.54 -7.63 20.77
N VAL A 14 -22.78 -7.73 20.25
CA VAL A 14 -23.57 -8.97 20.27
C VAL A 14 -22.99 -9.96 19.25
N ALA A 15 -22.68 -9.49 18.03
CA ALA A 15 -22.06 -10.29 16.99
C ALA A 15 -20.71 -10.87 17.43
N ALA A 16 -19.88 -10.07 18.12
CA ALA A 16 -18.59 -10.48 18.66
C ALA A 16 -18.73 -11.65 19.66
N LYS A 17 -19.74 -11.59 20.55
CA LYS A 17 -20.04 -12.68 21.50
C LYS A 17 -20.50 -13.95 20.79
N VAL A 18 -21.44 -13.83 19.85
CA VAL A 18 -21.96 -14.97 19.07
C VAL A 18 -20.85 -15.69 18.32
N MET A 19 -19.95 -14.93 17.70
CA MET A 19 -18.83 -15.48 16.92
C MET A 19 -17.61 -15.88 17.78
N LYS A 20 -17.67 -15.68 19.11
CA LYS A 20 -16.55 -15.85 20.05
C LYS A 20 -15.28 -15.12 19.57
N LYS A 21 -15.44 -13.87 19.11
CA LYS A 21 -14.37 -13.02 18.59
C LYS A 21 -14.27 -11.72 19.39
N SER A 22 -13.10 -11.09 19.34
CA SER A 22 -12.88 -9.78 19.96
C SER A 22 -13.51 -8.68 19.11
N ALA A 23 -14.41 -7.89 19.71
CA ALA A 23 -15.00 -6.70 19.08
C ALA A 23 -13.92 -5.71 18.61
N HIS A 24 -12.87 -5.52 19.41
CA HIS A 24 -11.72 -4.67 19.06
C HIS A 24 -11.03 -5.14 17.78
N LYS A 25 -10.78 -6.46 17.66
CA LYS A 25 -10.17 -7.04 16.46
C LYS A 25 -11.02 -6.82 15.22
N ILE A 26 -12.34 -6.91 15.37
CA ILE A 26 -13.26 -6.67 14.26
C ILE A 26 -13.26 -5.18 13.87
N ARG A 27 -13.20 -4.25 14.83
CA ARG A 27 -13.00 -2.81 14.53
C ARG A 27 -11.69 -2.54 13.78
N GLN A 28 -10.60 -3.20 14.19
CA GLN A 28 -9.32 -3.10 13.49
C GLN A 28 -9.45 -3.58 12.02
N GLN A 29 -10.22 -4.64 11.77
CA GLN A 29 -10.49 -5.14 10.42
C GLN A 29 -11.37 -4.19 9.58
N MET A 30 -12.23 -3.40 10.22
CA MET A 30 -12.97 -2.32 9.54
C MET A 30 -12.01 -1.19 9.13
N TRP A 31 -11.09 -0.80 10.01
CA TRP A 31 -10.18 0.32 9.76
C TRP A 31 -9.08 0.03 8.76
N ASN A 32 -8.57 -1.20 8.73
CA ASN A 32 -7.56 -1.60 7.76
C ASN A 32 -8.14 -1.99 6.39
N GLY A 33 -9.47 -1.87 6.20
CA GLY A 33 -10.16 -2.20 4.95
C GLY A 33 -10.27 -3.68 4.62
N SER A 34 -9.91 -4.58 5.56
CA SER A 34 -9.99 -6.04 5.33
C SER A 34 -11.42 -6.53 5.16
N ILE A 35 -12.39 -5.86 5.79
CA ILE A 35 -13.82 -6.12 5.60
C ILE A 35 -14.51 -4.88 5.02
N GLN A 36 -15.46 -5.10 4.11
CA GLN A 36 -16.10 -4.03 3.34
C GLN A 36 -17.36 -3.46 4.03
N ARG A 37 -17.51 -2.14 3.95
CA ARG A 37 -18.72 -1.42 4.39
C ARG A 37 -19.91 -1.78 3.48
N HIS A 38 -21.11 -1.87 4.06
CA HIS A 38 -22.37 -2.31 3.42
C HIS A 38 -22.44 -3.78 3.00
N VAL A 39 -21.32 -4.51 2.99
CA VAL A 39 -21.29 -5.96 2.78
C VAL A 39 -21.15 -6.69 4.13
N HIS A 40 -20.11 -6.37 4.89
CA HIS A 40 -19.78 -7.05 6.15
C HIS A 40 -20.22 -6.25 7.37
N PHE A 41 -20.13 -4.92 7.29
CA PHE A 41 -20.52 -4.04 8.38
C PHE A 41 -21.19 -2.77 7.86
N ARG A 42 -22.07 -2.18 8.67
CA ARG A 42 -22.66 -0.87 8.41
C ARG A 42 -22.72 -0.05 9.68
N LYS A 43 -22.92 1.26 9.54
CA LYS A 43 -23.13 2.17 10.66
C LYS A 43 -24.53 2.80 10.51
N PRO A 44 -25.50 2.46 11.36
CA PRO A 44 -26.79 3.14 11.43
C PRO A 44 -26.64 4.61 11.82
N ARG A 45 -27.65 5.43 11.54
CA ARG A 45 -27.63 6.88 11.80
C ARG A 45 -27.50 7.21 13.28
N ASP A 46 -28.10 6.40 14.16
CA ASP A 46 -28.17 6.60 15.61
C ASP A 46 -27.66 5.39 16.42
N GLY A 47 -26.58 4.75 15.98
CA GLY A 47 -26.06 3.56 16.66
C GLY A 47 -24.59 3.21 16.40
N ASP A 48 -24.10 2.23 17.14
CA ASP A 48 -22.80 1.59 16.93
C ASP A 48 -22.80 0.73 15.65
N PHE A 49 -21.63 0.22 15.26
CA PHE A 49 -21.49 -0.61 14.07
C PHE A 49 -22.34 -1.89 14.17
N GLU A 50 -23.00 -2.23 13.07
CA GLU A 50 -23.70 -3.50 12.89
C GLU A 50 -22.91 -4.40 11.95
N ILE A 51 -22.91 -5.70 12.22
CA ILE A 51 -22.21 -6.72 11.45
C ILE A 51 -23.19 -7.70 10.87
N ASN A 52 -23.00 -8.00 9.60
CA ASN A 52 -23.62 -9.15 8.94
C ASN A 52 -22.80 -10.40 9.28
N ILE A 53 -23.28 -11.17 10.26
CA ILE A 53 -22.58 -12.36 10.79
C ILE A 53 -22.25 -13.38 9.68
N PRO A 54 -23.20 -13.84 8.84
CA PRO A 54 -22.89 -14.84 7.81
C PRO A 54 -21.88 -14.33 6.77
N ALA A 55 -21.99 -13.06 6.32
CA ALA A 55 -21.02 -12.47 5.41
C ALA A 55 -19.61 -12.43 6.03
N TYR A 56 -19.51 -12.03 7.30
CA TYR A 56 -18.24 -11.95 8.01
C TYR A 56 -17.61 -13.34 8.27
N LEU A 57 -18.42 -14.36 8.55
CA LEU A 57 -17.92 -15.73 8.74
C LEU A 57 -17.43 -16.35 7.42
N ASN A 58 -18.13 -16.10 6.30
CA ASN A 58 -17.68 -16.52 4.98
C ASN A 58 -16.33 -15.87 4.63
N TRP A 59 -16.20 -14.56 4.81
CA TRP A 59 -14.94 -13.85 4.65
C TRP A 59 -13.82 -14.43 5.55
N CYS A 60 -14.11 -14.71 6.83
CA CYS A 60 -13.14 -15.36 7.72
C CYS A 60 -12.68 -16.73 7.20
N GLY A 61 -13.59 -17.48 6.56
CA GLY A 61 -13.29 -18.78 5.95
C GLY A 61 -12.44 -18.66 4.69
N GLU A 62 -12.73 -17.69 3.82
CA GLU A 62 -11.92 -17.34 2.66
C GLU A 62 -10.53 -16.86 3.05
N GLU A 63 -10.44 -15.99 4.05
CA GLU A 63 -9.17 -15.48 4.57
C GLU A 63 -8.30 -16.60 5.17
N LYS A 64 -8.91 -17.56 5.88
CA LYS A 64 -8.20 -18.77 6.35
C LYS A 64 -7.73 -19.64 5.19
N ARG A 65 -8.56 -19.83 4.15
CA ARG A 65 -8.17 -20.56 2.94
C ARG A 65 -6.99 -19.85 2.28
N ARG A 66 -7.07 -18.54 2.04
CA ARG A 66 -5.99 -17.70 1.48
C ARG A 66 -4.70 -17.84 2.29
N ARG A 67 -4.75 -17.84 3.62
CA ARG A 67 -3.56 -18.01 4.47
C ARG A 67 -3.00 -19.43 4.49
N GLY A 68 -3.83 -20.43 4.20
CA GLY A 68 -3.42 -21.82 4.03
C GLY A 68 -2.80 -22.09 2.66
N LEU A 69 -2.99 -21.21 1.68
CA LEU A 69 -2.36 -21.32 0.36
C LEU A 69 -0.86 -20.98 0.44
N PRO A 70 -0.02 -21.65 -0.36
CA PRO A 70 1.39 -21.30 -0.49
C PRO A 70 1.56 -19.84 -0.94
N LEU A 71 2.69 -19.22 -0.55
CA LEU A 71 2.93 -17.77 -0.74
C LEU A 71 2.76 -17.31 -2.19
N ILE A 72 3.14 -18.15 -3.16
CA ILE A 72 3.01 -17.88 -4.61
C ILE A 72 1.54 -17.73 -5.01
N GLU A 73 0.66 -18.63 -4.58
CA GLU A 73 -0.77 -18.57 -4.91
C GLU A 73 -1.46 -17.37 -4.23
N ARG A 74 -0.97 -16.94 -3.06
CA ARG A 74 -1.44 -15.73 -2.40
C ARG A 74 -1.07 -14.44 -3.14
N LEU A 75 0.11 -14.39 -3.76
CA LEU A 75 0.55 -13.25 -4.56
C LEU A 75 -0.29 -13.15 -5.83
N ASN A 76 -0.51 -14.28 -6.51
CA ASN A 76 -1.33 -14.34 -7.72
C ASN A 76 -2.78 -13.92 -7.47
N LEU A 77 -3.39 -14.30 -6.33
CA LEU A 77 -4.74 -13.83 -5.98
C LEU A 77 -4.80 -12.33 -5.66
N ALA A 78 -3.72 -11.76 -5.10
CA ALA A 78 -3.65 -10.34 -4.81
C ALA A 78 -3.50 -9.51 -6.09
N GLU A 79 -2.72 -9.99 -7.07
CA GLU A 79 -2.62 -9.40 -8.41
C GLU A 79 -3.98 -9.40 -9.12
N LEU A 80 -4.70 -10.53 -9.10
CA LEU A 80 -6.04 -10.64 -9.70
C LEU A 80 -7.07 -9.70 -9.04
N ASP A 81 -7.01 -9.52 -7.72
CA ASP A 81 -7.88 -8.57 -7.00
C ASP A 81 -7.53 -7.11 -7.38
N GLN A 82 -6.25 -6.81 -7.63
CA GLN A 82 -5.76 -5.48 -8.04
C GLN A 82 -6.16 -5.13 -9.48
N GLU A 83 -6.07 -6.08 -10.41
CA GLU A 83 -6.53 -5.94 -11.81
C GLU A 83 -8.03 -5.69 -11.87
N ARG A 84 -8.83 -6.48 -11.15
CA ARG A 84 -10.28 -6.30 -11.08
C ARG A 84 -10.69 -4.94 -10.54
N TYR A 85 -9.94 -4.43 -9.56
CA TYR A 85 -10.18 -3.10 -9.01
C TYR A 85 -9.76 -1.99 -9.99
N ALA A 86 -8.66 -2.17 -10.72
CA ALA A 86 -8.24 -1.26 -11.79
C ALA A 86 -9.26 -1.21 -12.94
N ASP A 87 -9.83 -2.33 -13.34
CA ASP A 87 -10.90 -2.39 -14.36
C ASP A 87 -12.21 -1.74 -13.88
N LEU A 88 -12.53 -1.87 -12.60
CA LEU A 88 -13.67 -1.15 -12.01
C LEU A 88 -13.44 0.37 -12.02
N ILE A 89 -12.23 0.83 -11.69
CA ILE A 89 -11.88 2.25 -11.74
C ILE A 89 -11.94 2.77 -13.18
N LYS A 90 -11.40 2.00 -14.14
CA LYS A 90 -11.40 2.33 -15.56
C LYS A 90 -12.82 2.39 -16.15
N SER A 91 -13.72 1.52 -15.71
CA SER A 91 -15.14 1.53 -16.13
C SER A 91 -15.98 2.62 -15.44
N LEU A 92 -15.51 3.18 -14.32
CA LEU A 92 -16.15 4.30 -13.62
C LEU A 92 -15.71 5.69 -14.12
N GLN A 93 -14.69 5.79 -14.98
CA GLN A 93 -14.34 7.06 -15.64
C GLN A 93 -15.24 7.28 -16.86
N PRO A 94 -16.14 8.29 -16.87
CA PRO A 94 -16.87 8.65 -18.07
C PRO A 94 -15.89 9.24 -19.10
N SER A 95 -15.97 8.74 -20.33
CA SER A 95 -15.21 9.20 -21.49
C SER A 95 -15.46 10.69 -21.76
N ALA A 96 -14.63 11.55 -21.17
CA ALA A 96 -14.32 12.84 -21.75
C ALA A 96 -13.20 12.62 -22.76
N GLU A 97 -13.27 13.33 -23.89
CA GLU A 97 -12.29 13.36 -24.99
C GLU A 97 -12.59 12.41 -26.16
N GLN A 98 -13.64 12.71 -26.92
CA GLN A 98 -13.55 12.78 -28.39
C GLN A 98 -14.52 13.83 -28.93
N GLU A 99 -14.11 15.11 -28.97
CA GLU A 99 -14.57 16.09 -29.97
C GLU A 99 -13.67 17.33 -29.92
N ALA A 100 -12.76 17.47 -30.91
CA ALA A 100 -12.48 18.72 -31.64
C ALA A 100 -11.19 18.58 -32.49
N THR A 101 -11.43 18.36 -33.78
CA THR A 101 -10.55 18.59 -34.92
C THR A 101 -10.08 20.05 -35.02
N ALA A 102 -8.78 20.30 -35.25
CA ALA A 102 -8.24 21.15 -36.33
C ALA A 102 -6.69 21.31 -36.25
N PRO A 103 -5.97 21.50 -37.38
CA PRO A 103 -4.53 21.27 -37.52
C PRO A 103 -3.64 22.51 -37.27
N ALA A 104 -2.34 22.24 -37.05
CA ALA A 104 -1.24 23.16 -36.73
C ALA A 104 -1.03 24.35 -37.69
N PRO A 105 -0.19 25.34 -37.32
CA PRO A 105 1.19 25.27 -37.83
C PRO A 105 2.31 25.77 -36.89
N ALA A 106 3.48 25.15 -37.08
CA ALA A 106 4.84 25.69 -36.92
C ALA A 106 5.37 26.03 -35.51
N SER A 107 6.16 25.10 -34.95
CA SER A 107 7.48 25.39 -34.35
C SER A 107 8.37 24.12 -34.35
N PRO A 108 9.69 24.24 -34.55
CA PRO A 108 10.60 23.17 -35.01
C PRO A 108 10.97 22.13 -33.94
N PRO A 109 11.47 20.93 -34.34
CA PRO A 109 11.84 19.87 -33.41
C PRO A 109 13.23 20.15 -32.81
N LEU A 110 13.28 20.61 -31.56
CA LEU A 110 14.51 20.68 -30.78
C LEU A 110 14.62 19.42 -29.92
N ALA A 111 15.37 18.43 -30.40
CA ALA A 111 16.14 17.56 -29.53
C ALA A 111 17.52 18.20 -29.29
N PRO A 112 18.35 17.69 -28.37
CA PRO A 112 18.14 17.44 -26.95
C PRO A 112 19.20 18.25 -26.17
N THR A 113 18.81 19.32 -25.48
CA THR A 113 19.75 20.10 -24.66
C THR A 113 19.08 20.58 -23.40
N GLU A 114 19.15 19.76 -22.36
CA GLU A 114 19.19 20.24 -21.00
C GLU A 114 19.66 19.06 -20.16
N SER A 115 20.97 19.02 -19.92
CA SER A 115 21.54 18.45 -18.71
C SER A 115 20.91 19.17 -17.51
N LYS A 116 19.64 18.86 -17.23
CA LYS A 116 19.01 19.11 -15.94
C LYS A 116 19.83 18.29 -14.97
N GLU A 117 20.74 18.97 -14.27
CA GLU A 117 21.35 18.44 -13.08
C GLU A 117 20.21 17.95 -12.19
N LEU A 118 19.99 16.63 -12.21
CA LEU A 118 18.96 16.01 -11.41
C LEU A 118 19.24 16.42 -9.95
N PRO A 119 18.21 16.76 -9.16
CA PRO A 119 18.40 17.17 -7.78
C PRO A 119 19.30 16.15 -7.08
N ARG A 120 20.41 16.62 -6.50
CA ARG A 120 21.41 15.73 -5.85
C ARG A 120 20.78 14.85 -4.77
N MET A 121 19.62 15.25 -4.27
CA MET A 121 18.85 14.59 -3.22
C MET A 121 17.44 14.31 -3.70
N ILE A 122 17.03 13.05 -3.58
CA ILE A 122 15.71 12.55 -3.96
C ILE A 122 14.97 12.05 -2.71
N PRO A 123 13.63 12.10 -2.68
CA PRO A 123 12.85 11.52 -1.59
C PRO A 123 13.18 10.03 -1.40
N LEU A 124 13.13 9.55 -0.16
CA LEU A 124 13.49 8.17 0.17
C LEU A 124 12.62 7.11 -0.54
N GLU A 125 11.35 7.42 -0.81
CA GLU A 125 10.43 6.55 -1.58
C GLU A 125 10.89 6.41 -3.03
N VAL A 126 11.15 7.55 -3.69
CA VAL A 126 11.65 7.60 -5.07
C VAL A 126 13.02 6.92 -5.19
N TRP A 127 13.91 7.08 -4.20
CA TRP A 127 15.17 6.35 -4.16
C TRP A 127 14.94 4.83 -4.14
N ALA A 128 14.01 4.35 -3.31
CA ALA A 128 13.74 2.92 -3.21
C ALA A 128 13.15 2.34 -4.50
N GLU A 129 12.28 3.09 -5.18
CA GLU A 129 11.76 2.72 -6.51
C GLU A 129 12.89 2.65 -7.55
N ILE A 130 13.83 3.59 -7.53
CA ILE A 130 14.98 3.57 -8.46
C ILE A 130 15.92 2.39 -8.16
N THR A 131 16.17 2.08 -6.88
CA THR A 131 17.13 1.04 -6.47
C THR A 131 16.56 -0.38 -6.57
N PHE A 132 15.29 -0.57 -6.20
CA PHE A 132 14.67 -1.89 -6.07
C PHE A 132 13.52 -2.13 -7.07
N GLY A 133 13.12 -1.11 -7.83
CA GLY A 133 12.03 -1.20 -8.80
C GLY A 133 10.71 -1.54 -8.14
N GLU A 134 9.99 -2.49 -8.73
CA GLU A 134 8.71 -3.00 -8.27
C GLU A 134 8.76 -3.64 -6.88
N TYR A 135 9.94 -4.11 -6.44
CA TYR A 135 10.15 -4.73 -5.14
C TYR A 135 10.57 -3.72 -4.06
N ALA A 136 10.30 -2.43 -4.29
CA ALA A 136 10.63 -1.38 -3.33
C ALA A 136 9.95 -1.63 -1.97
N PRO A 137 10.72 -1.66 -0.87
CA PRO A 137 10.16 -1.88 0.46
C PRO A 137 9.36 -0.66 0.91
N SER A 138 8.36 -0.90 1.78
CA SER A 138 7.51 0.19 2.30
C SER A 138 8.30 1.30 2.99
N LEU A 139 7.74 2.52 3.02
CA LEU A 139 8.32 3.69 3.69
C LEU A 139 8.71 3.40 5.15
N ALA A 140 7.93 2.60 5.87
CA ALA A 140 8.23 2.22 7.25
C ALA A 140 9.55 1.44 7.36
N THR A 141 9.77 0.49 6.44
CA THR A 141 11.02 -0.28 6.33
C THR A 141 12.19 0.63 5.97
N LEU A 142 12.00 1.52 4.99
CA LEU A 142 13.04 2.48 4.58
C LEU A 142 13.47 3.39 5.74
N ARG A 143 12.52 3.91 6.52
CA ARG A 143 12.81 4.71 7.73
C ARG A 143 13.59 3.90 8.77
N ARG A 144 13.31 2.60 8.92
CA ARG A 144 14.07 1.71 9.80
C ARG A 144 15.50 1.54 9.30
N TRP A 145 15.70 1.36 8.00
CA TRP A 145 17.01 1.26 7.36
C TRP A 145 17.85 2.52 7.52
N VAL A 146 17.25 3.71 7.41
CA VAL A 146 17.95 4.98 7.71
C VAL A 146 18.47 4.98 9.15
N LYS A 147 17.63 4.60 10.13
CA LYS A 147 18.03 4.55 11.54
C LYS A 147 19.13 3.53 11.82
N GLN A 148 19.08 2.39 11.13
CA GLN A 148 20.05 1.31 11.27
C GLN A 148 21.37 1.57 10.52
N GLY A 149 21.39 2.54 9.61
CA GLY A 149 22.56 2.90 8.81
C GLY A 149 22.77 2.00 7.59
N HIS A 150 21.71 1.41 7.06
CA HIS A 150 21.72 0.55 5.86
C HIS A 150 21.79 1.34 4.54
N ILE A 151 21.77 2.67 4.57
CA ILE A 151 21.85 3.50 3.36
C ILE A 151 23.06 4.41 3.50
N SER A 152 23.94 4.38 2.50
CA SER A 152 25.16 5.19 2.47
C SER A 152 25.32 5.91 1.14
N PRO A 153 25.60 7.23 1.14
CA PRO A 153 25.74 8.09 2.31
C PRO A 153 24.41 8.27 3.07
N ARG A 154 24.49 8.57 4.37
CA ARG A 154 23.31 8.64 5.25
C ARG A 154 22.27 9.62 4.69
N PRO A 155 20.99 9.22 4.56
CA PRO A 155 19.93 10.12 4.16
C PRO A 155 19.78 11.30 5.13
N GLN A 156 19.54 12.49 4.59
CA GLN A 156 19.32 13.70 5.37
C GLN A 156 17.82 13.86 5.67
N LYS A 157 17.50 14.25 6.90
CA LYS A 157 16.14 14.58 7.30
C LYS A 157 15.87 16.06 7.02
N VAL A 158 14.83 16.35 6.24
CA VAL A 158 14.35 17.71 5.98
C VAL A 158 12.87 17.75 6.33
N GLY A 159 12.55 18.47 7.41
CA GLY A 159 11.21 18.47 8.01
C GLY A 159 10.78 17.07 8.46
N LEU A 160 9.66 16.58 7.91
CA LEU A 160 9.09 15.25 8.20
C LEU A 160 9.56 14.14 7.25
N LYS A 161 10.33 14.48 6.21
CA LYS A 161 10.75 13.55 5.15
C LYS A 161 12.26 13.31 5.19
N TYR A 162 12.67 12.16 4.66
CA TYR A 162 14.07 11.81 4.45
C TYR A 162 14.39 11.90 2.96
N PHE A 163 15.58 12.41 2.67
CA PHE A 163 16.10 12.56 1.33
C PHE A 163 17.43 11.82 1.23
N ALA A 164 17.52 10.91 0.27
CA ALA A 164 18.73 10.16 -0.03
C ALA A 164 19.43 10.78 -1.24
N ARG A 165 20.75 10.58 -1.35
CA ARG A 165 21.42 10.88 -2.61
C ARG A 165 21.01 9.85 -3.66
N ARG A 166 20.97 10.25 -4.93
CA ARG A 166 20.66 9.32 -6.02
C ARG A 166 21.67 8.16 -6.09
N GLU A 167 22.94 8.46 -5.84
CA GLU A 167 24.05 7.50 -5.80
C GLU A 167 24.14 6.75 -4.46
N ALA A 168 23.16 6.90 -3.57
CA ALA A 168 23.19 6.18 -2.30
C ALA A 168 22.94 4.68 -2.54
N GLU A 169 23.75 3.85 -1.89
CA GLU A 169 23.69 2.40 -1.98
C GLU A 169 23.11 1.80 -0.70
N PHE A 170 22.41 0.68 -0.87
CA PHE A 170 22.00 -0.15 0.25
C PHE A 170 23.16 -1.04 0.69
N ILE A 171 23.48 -0.97 1.97
CA ILE A 171 24.56 -1.74 2.61
C ILE A 171 23.93 -2.81 3.49
N ASP A 172 24.32 -4.06 3.28
CA ASP A 172 23.88 -5.16 4.13
C ASP A 172 24.54 -5.12 5.52
N THR A 173 23.90 -5.77 6.50
CA THR A 173 24.40 -6.01 7.85
C THR A 173 25.85 -6.51 7.90
N THR A 174 26.22 -7.42 6.99
CA THR A 174 27.58 -7.95 6.85
C THR A 174 28.57 -6.83 6.52
N GLU A 175 28.25 -6.01 5.54
CA GLU A 175 29.09 -4.89 5.09
C GLU A 175 29.10 -3.74 6.12
N ILE A 176 28.01 -3.49 6.84
CA ILE A 176 28.01 -2.59 8.00
C ILE A 176 28.99 -3.07 9.06
N ARG A 177 29.00 -4.38 9.34
CA ARG A 177 29.92 -4.98 10.32
C ARG A 177 31.37 -4.83 9.87
N VAL A 178 31.65 -5.10 8.59
CA VAL A 178 32.98 -4.91 7.99
C VAL A 178 33.40 -3.44 8.07
N ARG A 179 32.56 -2.48 7.67
CA ARG A 179 32.87 -1.04 7.75
C ARG A 179 33.10 -0.58 9.20
N ARG A 180 32.36 -1.11 10.18
CA ARG A 180 32.60 -0.86 11.62
C ARG A 180 33.90 -1.50 12.14
N MET A 181 34.34 -2.60 11.55
CA MET A 181 35.61 -3.24 11.90
C MET A 181 36.80 -2.49 11.26
N VAL A 182 36.71 -2.14 9.97
CA VAL A 182 37.77 -1.43 9.24
C VAL A 182 37.89 0.03 9.68
N GLY A 183 36.78 0.71 9.98
CA GLY A 183 36.77 2.10 10.46
C GLY A 183 37.39 2.31 11.84
N ARG A 184 37.68 1.23 12.60
CA ARG A 184 38.39 1.28 13.89
C ARG A 184 39.93 1.17 13.76
N TYR A 185 40.46 0.99 12.54
CA TYR A 185 41.91 0.91 12.27
C TYR A 185 42.48 2.15 11.57
N ARG A 186 41.73 3.25 11.50
CA ARG A 186 42.26 4.59 11.22
C ARG A 186 42.22 5.41 12.50
N GLY A 187 43.26 5.26 13.30
CA GLY A 187 43.57 6.00 14.51
C GLY A 187 45.01 5.68 14.89
#